data_AF-A0A1I6VF54-F1
#
_entry.id   AF-A0A1I6VF54-F1
#
_cell.length_a   1.000
_cell.length_b   1.000
_cell.length_c   1.000
_cell.angle_alpha   90.00
_cell.angle_beta   90.00
_cell.angle_gamma   90.00
#
_symmetry.space_group_name_H-M   'P 1'
#
loop_
_entity.id
_entity.type
_entity.pdbx_description
1 polymer ?
#
loop_
_entity_poly.entity_id
_entity_poly.type
_entity_poly.pdbx_seq_one_letter_code
_entity_poly.pdbx_strand_id
1 'polypeptide(L)'
;MPPPLPDAAWVLHSMYEHELGPTDVSFAEYQRAVLNGSGPDIIPGLDPADIFGGTPGEHPGPRWHRLRWAELSERTGDPVAHEGQLPSYRSFPSLRMPSGWPVGITGPAEGSLDRTDWNRLIDILTEHSPQGAKTTCLAYYNPLLHGATEFHNLHVRAGTLADAKALYDHPDEDGWTPSNLWARNRAWVLCTDYDLWATKVAGPTPLIDALLNDTHIEAIRLPWAF
;
A
#
# COMPACT_ATOMS: atom_id res chain seq x y z
N MET A 1 -20.66 28.14 -9.00
CA MET A 1 -19.49 27.58 -8.31
C MET A 1 -19.65 26.08 -8.24
N PRO A 2 -18.61 25.29 -8.55
CA PRO A 2 -18.65 23.86 -8.27
C PRO A 2 -18.78 23.65 -6.75
N PRO A 3 -19.41 22.54 -6.32
CA PRO A 3 -19.47 22.20 -4.90
C PRO A 3 -18.05 22.03 -4.32
N PRO A 4 -17.86 22.29 -3.02
CA PRO A 4 -16.58 22.02 -2.37
C PRO A 4 -16.24 20.53 -2.51
N LEU A 5 -14.96 20.24 -2.76
CA LEU A 5 -14.47 18.87 -2.77
C LEU A 5 -14.61 18.27 -1.36
N PRO A 6 -14.89 16.95 -1.24
CA PRO A 6 -14.95 16.29 0.06
C PRO A 6 -13.58 16.37 0.78
N ASP A 7 -13.50 15.96 2.04
CA ASP A 7 -12.19 15.79 2.68
C ASP A 7 -11.52 14.52 2.11
N ALA A 8 -10.19 14.45 2.12
CA ALA A 8 -9.46 13.27 1.68
C ALA A 8 -8.08 13.14 2.33
N ALA A 9 -7.64 11.90 2.47
CA ALA A 9 -6.28 11.53 2.85
C ALA A 9 -5.76 10.41 1.94
N TRP A 10 -4.44 10.28 1.89
CA TRP A 10 -3.73 9.17 1.27
C TRP A 10 -3.25 8.23 2.36
N VAL A 11 -3.76 7.00 2.35
CA VAL A 11 -3.27 5.90 3.17
C VAL A 11 -2.02 5.35 2.49
N LEU A 12 -0.88 5.49 3.16
CA LEU A 12 0.42 5.08 2.64
C LEU A 12 0.60 3.58 2.82
N HIS A 13 0.95 2.88 1.75
CA HIS A 13 1.14 1.44 1.80
C HIS A 13 2.36 1.09 2.67
N SER A 14 2.30 -0.06 3.35
CA SER A 14 3.33 -0.48 4.29
C SER A 14 4.70 -0.65 3.67
N MET A 15 5.72 -0.16 4.36
CA MET A 15 7.13 -0.50 4.12
C MET A 15 7.68 -1.28 5.30
N TYR A 16 8.71 -2.07 5.06
CA TYR A 16 9.35 -2.86 6.09
C TYR A 16 10.86 -2.71 6.04
N GLU A 17 11.48 -2.65 7.21
CA GLU A 17 12.93 -2.66 7.38
C GLU A 17 13.32 -3.93 8.12
N HIS A 18 14.33 -4.63 7.61
CA HIS A 18 14.90 -5.79 8.26
C HIS A 18 15.66 -5.37 9.52
N GLU A 19 15.74 -6.22 10.55
CA GLU A 19 16.42 -5.92 11.83
C GLU A 19 17.92 -5.54 11.69
N LEU A 20 18.52 -5.89 10.56
CA LEU A 20 19.91 -5.51 10.22
C LEU A 20 20.02 -4.08 9.67
N GLY A 21 18.89 -3.41 9.42
CA GLY A 21 18.80 -2.08 8.84
C GLY A 21 19.05 -2.05 7.33
N PRO A 22 19.11 -0.84 6.74
CA PRO A 22 19.47 -0.66 5.35
C PRO A 22 20.93 -1.07 5.15
N THR A 23 21.21 -1.72 4.03
CA THR A 23 22.56 -2.17 3.68
C THR A 23 23.08 -1.39 2.49
N ASP A 24 24.40 -1.37 2.30
CA ASP A 24 25.04 -0.77 1.13
C ASP A 24 24.93 -1.63 -0.14
N VAL A 25 24.01 -2.62 -0.15
CA VAL A 25 23.79 -3.54 -1.26
C VAL A 25 22.34 -3.44 -1.69
N SER A 26 22.11 -3.23 -2.98
CA SER A 26 20.74 -3.18 -3.48
C SER A 26 20.10 -4.57 -3.53
N PHE A 27 18.77 -4.60 -3.56
CA PHE A 27 18.01 -5.84 -3.75
C PHE A 27 18.48 -6.62 -5.00
N ALA A 28 18.66 -5.94 -6.15
CA ALA A 28 19.04 -6.62 -7.39
C ALA A 28 20.50 -7.11 -7.38
N GLU A 29 21.41 -6.39 -6.71
CA GLU A 29 22.79 -6.85 -6.50
C GLU A 29 22.83 -8.08 -5.62
N TYR A 30 22.09 -8.08 -4.52
CA TYR A 30 21.97 -9.22 -3.62
C TYR A 30 21.37 -10.43 -4.34
N GLN A 31 20.26 -10.24 -5.07
CA GLN A 31 19.62 -11.29 -5.87
C GLN A 31 20.59 -11.90 -6.89
N ARG A 32 21.33 -11.06 -7.62
CA ARG A 32 22.32 -11.53 -8.59
C ARG A 32 23.45 -12.32 -7.93
N ALA A 33 23.94 -11.86 -6.78
CA ALA A 33 24.98 -12.56 -6.04
C ALA A 33 24.54 -13.95 -5.57
N VAL A 34 23.32 -14.06 -5.02
CA VAL A 34 22.71 -15.33 -4.59
C VAL A 34 22.51 -16.28 -5.78
N LEU A 35 21.95 -15.78 -6.90
CA LEU A 35 21.77 -16.59 -8.12
C LEU A 35 23.09 -17.08 -8.72
N ASN A 36 24.18 -16.33 -8.55
CA ASN A 36 25.51 -16.71 -8.99
C ASN A 36 26.22 -17.68 -8.02
N GLY A 37 25.56 -18.13 -6.95
CA GLY A 37 26.12 -19.07 -5.98
C GLY A 37 27.09 -18.43 -4.99
N SER A 38 27.08 -17.10 -4.85
CA SER A 38 27.68 -16.47 -3.68
C SER A 38 26.81 -16.88 -2.49
N GLY A 39 27.38 -17.60 -1.53
CA GLY A 39 26.65 -18.18 -0.40
C GLY A 39 25.99 -17.14 0.52
N PRO A 40 25.37 -17.57 1.64
CA PRO A 40 24.69 -16.69 2.61
C PRO A 40 25.60 -15.65 3.30
N ASP A 41 26.89 -15.61 2.99
CA ASP A 41 27.88 -14.70 3.57
C ASP A 41 27.99 -13.35 2.84
N ILE A 42 27.17 -13.06 1.81
CA ILE A 42 27.20 -11.77 1.10
C ILE A 42 26.93 -10.62 2.09
N ILE A 43 25.94 -10.81 2.96
CA ILE A 43 25.61 -9.92 4.07
C ILE A 43 25.45 -10.79 5.31
N PRO A 44 26.41 -10.77 6.26
CA PRO A 44 26.36 -11.62 7.44
C PRO A 44 25.05 -11.48 8.21
N GLY A 45 24.35 -12.60 8.41
CA GLY A 45 23.09 -12.64 9.15
C GLY A 45 21.82 -12.38 8.33
N LEU A 46 21.94 -12.11 7.02
CA LEU A 46 20.81 -11.98 6.11
C LEU A 46 20.61 -13.30 5.36
N ASP A 47 19.51 -14.00 5.61
CA ASP A 47 19.18 -15.22 4.89
C ASP A 47 18.49 -14.85 3.55
N PRO A 48 18.96 -15.34 2.39
CA PRO A 48 18.21 -15.20 1.13
C PRO A 48 16.74 -15.61 1.21
N ALA A 49 16.40 -16.61 2.03
CA ALA A 49 15.01 -17.03 2.23
C ALA A 49 14.16 -15.96 2.92
N ASP A 50 14.74 -15.16 3.83
CA ASP A 50 14.06 -14.05 4.51
C ASP A 50 13.76 -12.88 3.54
N ILE A 51 14.52 -12.78 2.45
CA ILE A 51 14.38 -11.72 1.43
C ILE A 51 13.45 -12.15 0.30
N PHE A 52 13.60 -13.38 -0.21
CA PHE A 52 12.90 -13.84 -1.43
C PHE A 52 11.70 -14.75 -1.16
N GLY A 53 11.50 -15.20 0.08
CA GLY A 53 10.45 -16.16 0.44
C GLY A 53 9.11 -15.55 0.83
N GLY A 54 9.00 -14.22 0.90
CA GLY A 54 7.77 -13.53 1.29
C GLY A 54 6.62 -13.70 0.29
N THR A 55 5.39 -13.63 0.79
CA THR A 55 4.19 -13.54 -0.06
C THR A 55 3.90 -12.06 -0.32
N PRO A 56 3.76 -11.62 -1.59
CA PRO A 56 3.38 -10.24 -1.89
C PRO A 56 2.12 -9.80 -1.14
N GLY A 57 2.14 -8.59 -0.60
CA GLY A 57 1.02 -8.04 0.19
C GLY A 57 0.88 -8.62 1.61
N GLU A 58 1.75 -9.55 2.02
CA GLU A 58 1.82 -10.02 3.40
C GLU A 58 3.01 -9.40 4.15
N HIS A 59 2.97 -9.50 5.48
CA HIS A 59 4.12 -9.15 6.31
C HIS A 59 5.32 -10.04 5.91
N PRO A 60 6.50 -9.45 5.60
CA PRO A 60 7.61 -10.20 4.99
C PRO A 60 8.28 -11.21 5.92
N GLY A 61 8.14 -11.06 7.24
CA GLY A 61 8.54 -12.07 8.21
C GLY A 61 8.86 -11.49 9.58
N PRO A 62 9.17 -12.30 10.60
CA PRO A 62 9.34 -11.84 11.99
C PRO A 62 10.57 -10.95 12.22
N ARG A 63 11.57 -11.02 11.33
CA ARG A 63 12.80 -10.19 11.38
C ARG A 63 12.64 -8.85 10.67
N TRP A 64 11.43 -8.58 10.18
CA TRP A 64 11.07 -7.34 9.54
C TRP A 64 10.18 -6.51 10.47
N HIS A 65 10.41 -5.21 10.48
CA HIS A 65 9.66 -4.27 11.29
C HIS A 65 9.00 -3.25 10.38
N ARG A 66 7.80 -2.80 10.76
CA ARG A 66 7.09 -1.75 10.03
C ARG A 66 7.94 -0.48 10.02
N LEU A 67 8.35 -0.04 8.84
CA LEU A 67 9.03 1.22 8.62
C LEU A 67 7.98 2.26 8.21
N ARG A 68 7.82 3.32 9.02
CA ARG A 68 6.90 4.42 8.69
C ARG A 68 7.51 5.32 7.61
N TRP A 69 6.67 5.86 6.74
CA TRP A 69 7.09 6.83 5.73
C TRP A 69 7.62 8.11 6.37
N ALA A 70 6.98 8.59 7.44
CA ALA A 70 7.43 9.75 8.20
C ALA A 70 8.83 9.53 8.80
N GLU A 71 9.09 8.33 9.33
CA GLU A 71 10.39 7.95 9.86
C GLU A 71 11.46 7.92 8.77
N LEU A 72 11.16 7.33 7.61
CA LEU A 72 12.09 7.31 6.48
C LEU A 72 12.35 8.71 5.92
N SER A 73 11.31 9.56 5.89
CA SER A 73 11.39 10.96 5.48
C SER A 73 12.32 11.76 6.41
N GLU A 74 12.19 11.57 7.73
CA GLU A 74 13.07 12.21 8.71
C GLU A 74 14.52 11.75 8.58
N ARG A 75 14.75 10.44 8.39
CA ARG A 75 16.09 9.84 8.23
C ARG A 75 16.81 10.35 6.98
N THR A 76 16.09 10.53 5.88
CA THR A 76 16.67 10.86 4.56
C THR A 76 16.64 12.34 4.22
N GLY A 77 15.70 13.09 4.80
CA GLY A 77 15.37 14.45 4.39
C GLY A 77 14.50 14.54 3.12
N ASP A 78 14.15 13.41 2.50
CA ASP A 78 13.22 13.38 1.37
C ASP A 78 11.78 13.53 1.86
N PRO A 79 10.91 14.29 1.17
CA PRO A 79 9.50 14.38 1.54
C PRO A 79 8.75 13.09 1.17
N VAL A 80 7.78 12.69 1.99
CA VAL A 80 6.86 11.57 1.70
C VAL A 80 6.19 11.68 0.32
N ALA A 81 5.88 12.90 -0.12
CA ALA A 81 5.51 13.21 -1.48
C ALA A 81 6.02 14.59 -1.83
N HIS A 82 6.75 14.71 -2.95
CA HIS A 82 7.16 16.01 -3.48
C HIS A 82 5.94 16.83 -3.91
N GLU A 83 6.07 18.16 -3.90
CA GLU A 83 5.04 19.05 -4.43
C GLU A 83 4.70 18.68 -5.88
N GLY A 84 3.40 18.58 -6.19
CA GLY A 84 2.95 18.14 -7.52
C GLY A 84 3.00 16.62 -7.75
N GLN A 85 3.44 15.82 -6.77
CA GLN A 85 3.60 14.37 -6.92
C GLN A 85 2.74 13.59 -5.94
N LEU A 86 2.45 12.35 -6.33
CA LEU A 86 1.73 11.37 -5.53
C LEU A 86 2.71 10.37 -4.90
N PRO A 87 2.38 9.81 -3.71
CA PRO A 87 3.19 8.78 -3.08
C PRO A 87 3.34 7.57 -4.02
N SER A 88 4.57 7.31 -4.42
CA SER A 88 4.94 6.29 -5.41
C SER A 88 6.40 5.89 -5.23
N TYR A 89 6.93 5.07 -6.15
CA TYR A 89 8.36 4.71 -6.18
C TYR A 89 9.34 5.90 -6.27
N ARG A 90 8.83 7.11 -6.53
CA ARG A 90 9.63 8.35 -6.62
C ARG A 90 9.81 9.09 -5.31
N SER A 91 9.19 8.64 -4.22
CA SER A 91 9.07 9.42 -2.98
C SER A 91 10.38 9.56 -2.20
N PHE A 92 11.26 8.55 -2.25
CA PHE A 92 12.55 8.56 -1.54
C PHE A 92 13.73 8.43 -2.51
N PRO A 93 13.99 9.45 -3.34
CA PRO A 93 15.03 9.38 -4.37
C PRO A 93 16.44 9.20 -3.78
N SER A 94 16.70 9.65 -2.56
CA SER A 94 18.02 9.53 -1.92
C SER A 94 18.44 8.09 -1.63
N LEU A 95 17.46 7.19 -1.45
CA LEU A 95 17.71 5.75 -1.22
C LEU A 95 17.91 4.98 -2.52
N ARG A 96 17.76 5.62 -3.67
CA ARG A 96 17.83 4.95 -4.96
C ARG A 96 19.28 4.62 -5.30
N MET A 97 19.61 3.33 -5.19
CA MET A 97 20.87 2.78 -5.68
C MET A 97 20.79 2.54 -7.20
N PRO A 98 21.93 2.42 -7.92
CA PRO A 98 21.94 2.15 -9.36
C PRO A 98 21.10 0.93 -9.79
N SER A 99 20.88 0.02 -8.85
CA SER A 99 20.28 -1.30 -9.02
C SER A 99 19.03 -1.51 -8.14
N GLY A 100 18.49 -0.47 -7.49
CA GLY A 100 17.21 -0.53 -6.77
C GLY A 100 17.24 0.07 -5.37
N TRP A 101 16.33 -0.38 -4.51
CA TRP A 101 16.31 -0.06 -3.08
C TRP A 101 17.35 -0.90 -2.32
N PRO A 102 17.84 -0.44 -1.15
CA PRO A 102 18.65 -1.26 -0.24
C PRO A 102 17.94 -2.58 0.08
N VAL A 103 18.64 -3.72 0.05
CA VAL A 103 18.01 -5.04 0.27
C VAL A 103 17.38 -5.20 1.65
N GLY A 104 17.87 -4.44 2.63
CA GLY A 104 17.30 -4.39 3.99
C GLY A 104 15.97 -3.63 4.10
N ILE A 105 15.47 -3.03 3.02
CA ILE A 105 14.17 -2.36 2.98
C ILE A 105 13.29 -3.01 1.91
N THR A 106 12.10 -3.46 2.32
CA THR A 106 11.02 -3.80 1.41
C THR A 106 10.13 -2.57 1.23
N GLY A 107 10.15 -2.01 0.03
CA GLY A 107 9.25 -0.93 -0.36
C GLY A 107 7.78 -1.38 -0.37
N PRO A 108 6.84 -0.43 -0.46
CA PRO A 108 5.42 -0.75 -0.51
C PRO A 108 5.05 -1.51 -1.76
N ALA A 109 3.99 -2.33 -1.65
CA ALA A 109 3.37 -2.94 -2.80
C ALA A 109 2.74 -1.85 -3.70
N GLU A 110 3.09 -1.88 -4.98
CA GLU A 110 2.43 -1.08 -6.02
C GLU A 110 0.97 -1.51 -6.12
N GLY A 111 0.04 -0.55 -6.16
CA GLY A 111 -1.37 -0.82 -6.48
C GLY A 111 -2.18 -1.58 -5.43
N SER A 112 -1.57 -2.02 -4.32
CA SER A 112 -2.26 -2.79 -3.29
C SER A 112 -1.82 -2.44 -1.87
N LEU A 113 -2.78 -2.44 -0.95
CA LEU A 113 -2.48 -2.47 0.48
C LEU A 113 -2.04 -3.89 0.88
N ASP A 114 -1.25 -3.97 1.94
CA ASP A 114 -1.04 -5.26 2.62
C ASP A 114 -2.31 -5.70 3.35
N ARG A 115 -2.40 -6.99 3.69
CA ARG A 115 -3.59 -7.55 4.35
C ARG A 115 -3.95 -6.84 5.65
N THR A 116 -2.95 -6.46 6.44
CA THR A 116 -3.18 -5.91 7.78
C THR A 116 -3.76 -4.50 7.67
N ASP A 117 -3.19 -3.69 6.79
CA ASP A 117 -3.63 -2.33 6.49
C ASP A 117 -4.99 -2.34 5.77
N TRP A 118 -5.22 -3.28 4.84
CA TRP A 118 -6.54 -3.49 4.23
C TRP A 118 -7.60 -3.77 5.29
N ASN A 119 -7.35 -4.74 6.18
CA ASN A 119 -8.28 -5.10 7.23
C ASN A 119 -8.56 -3.93 8.17
N ARG A 120 -7.53 -3.17 8.55
CA ARG A 120 -7.71 -1.99 9.42
C ARG A 120 -8.48 -0.89 8.71
N LEU A 121 -8.22 -0.64 7.42
CA LEU A 121 -8.96 0.32 6.62
C LEU A 121 -10.45 -0.05 6.54
N ILE A 122 -10.78 -1.34 6.35
CA ILE A 122 -12.17 -1.81 6.38
C ILE A 122 -12.82 -1.62 7.75
N ASP A 123 -12.08 -1.81 8.85
CA ASP A 123 -12.59 -1.55 10.20
C ASP A 123 -12.93 -0.06 10.40
N ILE A 124 -12.03 0.85 9.99
CA ILE A 124 -12.28 2.30 10.08
C ILE A 124 -13.47 2.70 9.20
N LEU A 125 -13.56 2.20 7.96
CA LEU A 125 -14.70 2.45 7.09
C LEU A 125 -16.00 1.93 7.70
N THR A 126 -15.95 0.80 8.39
CA THR A 126 -17.09 0.21 9.09
C THR A 126 -17.53 1.10 10.25
N GLU A 127 -16.61 1.54 11.10
CA GLU A 127 -16.88 2.42 12.24
C GLU A 127 -17.49 3.77 11.81
N HIS A 128 -17.08 4.28 10.64
CA HIS A 128 -17.48 5.61 10.14
C HIS A 128 -18.58 5.58 9.07
N SER A 129 -19.12 4.40 8.74
CA SER A 129 -20.27 4.29 7.86
C SER A 129 -21.59 4.25 8.63
N PRO A 130 -22.65 4.98 8.23
CA PRO A 130 -23.91 5.05 8.99
C PRO A 130 -24.58 3.68 9.23
N GLN A 131 -24.36 2.70 8.35
CA GLN A 131 -24.93 1.35 8.48
C GLN A 131 -23.90 0.32 8.99
N GLY A 132 -22.72 0.78 9.42
CA GLY A 132 -21.65 -0.08 9.90
C GLY A 132 -21.28 -1.16 8.88
N ALA A 133 -21.17 -2.40 9.37
CA ALA A 133 -20.84 -3.57 8.56
C ALA A 133 -21.89 -3.87 7.47
N LYS A 134 -23.14 -3.41 7.64
CA LYS A 134 -24.23 -3.60 6.66
C LYS A 134 -24.18 -2.59 5.51
N THR A 135 -23.24 -1.65 5.54
CA THR A 135 -23.08 -0.66 4.47
C THR A 135 -22.82 -1.36 3.16
N THR A 136 -23.75 -1.21 2.21
CA THR A 136 -23.59 -1.76 0.86
C THR A 136 -22.51 -1.00 0.10
N CYS A 137 -21.63 -1.72 -0.57
CA CYS A 137 -20.50 -1.18 -1.31
C CYS A 137 -20.29 -1.92 -2.63
N LEU A 138 -19.55 -1.29 -3.53
CA LEU A 138 -19.07 -1.90 -4.74
C LEU A 138 -17.54 -1.82 -4.74
N ALA A 139 -16.91 -2.89 -5.20
CA ALA A 139 -15.47 -3.01 -5.37
C ALA A 139 -15.16 -3.20 -6.86
N TYR A 140 -14.18 -2.47 -7.37
CA TYR A 140 -13.72 -2.58 -8.75
C TYR A 140 -12.22 -2.90 -8.76
N TYR A 141 -11.84 -3.84 -9.61
CA TYR A 141 -10.47 -4.24 -9.86
C TYR A 141 -10.04 -3.77 -11.25
N ASN A 142 -8.91 -3.07 -11.32
CA ASN A 142 -8.36 -2.61 -12.58
C ASN A 142 -7.80 -3.82 -13.39
N PRO A 143 -8.14 -3.96 -14.69
CA PRO A 143 -7.59 -5.02 -15.55
C PRO A 143 -6.06 -5.11 -15.58
N LEU A 144 -5.34 -4.02 -15.26
CA LEU A 144 -3.89 -4.04 -15.12
C LEU A 144 -3.40 -5.03 -14.04
N LEU A 145 -4.20 -5.26 -12.99
CA LEU A 145 -3.93 -6.25 -11.94
C LEU A 145 -3.91 -7.68 -12.49
N HIS A 146 -4.59 -7.94 -13.62
CA HIS A 146 -4.68 -9.24 -14.29
C HIS A 146 -3.90 -9.28 -15.61
N GLY A 147 -2.77 -8.56 -15.65
CA GLY A 147 -1.87 -8.56 -16.80
C GLY A 147 -2.43 -7.88 -18.05
N ALA A 148 -3.47 -7.04 -17.90
CA ALA A 148 -4.05 -6.25 -18.99
C ALA A 148 -4.56 -7.12 -20.17
N THR A 149 -4.99 -8.34 -19.88
CA THR A 149 -5.38 -9.33 -20.90
C THR A 149 -6.83 -9.18 -21.35
N GLU A 150 -7.71 -8.66 -20.49
CA GLU A 150 -9.14 -8.50 -20.78
C GLU A 150 -9.68 -7.16 -20.22
N PHE A 151 -10.00 -6.22 -21.11
CA PHE A 151 -10.55 -4.89 -20.74
C PHE A 151 -12.07 -4.79 -20.86
N HIS A 152 -12.72 -5.77 -21.50
CA HIS A 152 -14.15 -5.75 -21.77
C HIS A 152 -15.00 -6.37 -20.66
N ASN A 153 -14.40 -7.22 -19.84
CA ASN A 153 -15.03 -7.80 -18.67
C ASN A 153 -14.62 -6.96 -17.45
N LEU A 154 -15.55 -6.15 -16.94
CA LEU A 154 -15.26 -5.31 -15.77
C LEU A 154 -15.40 -6.15 -14.50
N HIS A 155 -14.34 -6.22 -13.72
CA HIS A 155 -14.31 -6.91 -12.43
C HIS A 155 -14.94 -5.99 -11.37
N VAL A 156 -16.28 -5.99 -11.32
CA VAL A 156 -17.05 -5.23 -10.32
C VAL A 156 -17.81 -6.20 -9.43
N ARG A 157 -17.59 -6.09 -8.13
CA ARG A 157 -18.23 -6.90 -7.09
C ARG A 157 -19.13 -6.02 -6.24
N ALA A 158 -20.28 -6.54 -5.85
CA ALA A 158 -21.22 -5.87 -4.96
C ALA A 158 -21.39 -6.69 -3.69
N GLY A 159 -21.40 -6.02 -2.54
CA GLY A 159 -21.51 -6.68 -1.24
C GLY A 159 -21.71 -5.67 -0.12
N THR A 160 -21.31 -6.05 1.09
CA THR A 160 -21.31 -5.17 2.25
C THR A 160 -19.90 -5.03 2.85
N LEU A 161 -19.71 -4.04 3.73
CA LEU A 161 -18.45 -3.91 4.46
C LEU A 161 -18.12 -5.14 5.32
N ALA A 162 -19.12 -5.92 5.75
CA ALA A 162 -18.88 -7.20 6.44
C ALA A 162 -18.10 -8.19 5.58
N ASP A 163 -18.26 -8.13 4.25
CA ASP A 163 -17.63 -9.02 3.29
C ASP A 163 -16.28 -8.47 2.78
N ALA A 164 -16.02 -7.17 3.01
CA ALA A 164 -14.94 -6.46 2.34
C ALA A 164 -13.54 -7.00 2.70
N LYS A 165 -13.33 -7.51 3.91
CA LYS A 165 -12.05 -8.15 4.28
C LYS A 165 -11.74 -9.37 3.40
N ALA A 166 -12.76 -10.15 3.05
CA ALA A 166 -12.63 -11.35 2.23
C ALA A 166 -12.28 -11.05 0.76
N LEU A 167 -12.41 -9.79 0.31
CA LEU A 167 -11.99 -9.37 -1.03
C LEU A 167 -10.48 -9.54 -1.25
N TYR A 168 -9.68 -9.53 -0.19
CA TYR A 168 -8.25 -9.75 -0.27
C TYR A 168 -7.91 -11.16 -0.78
N ASP A 169 -8.68 -12.16 -0.33
CA ASP A 169 -8.49 -13.58 -0.68
C ASP A 169 -9.40 -14.03 -1.82
N HIS A 170 -9.94 -13.09 -2.59
CA HIS A 170 -10.87 -13.44 -3.65
C HIS A 170 -10.15 -14.27 -4.72
N PRO A 171 -10.63 -15.49 -5.05
CA PRO A 171 -9.88 -16.44 -5.90
C PRO A 171 -9.62 -15.94 -7.32
N ASP A 172 -10.46 -15.04 -7.82
CA ASP A 172 -10.30 -14.44 -9.15
C ASP A 172 -9.37 -13.21 -9.15
N GLU A 173 -8.92 -12.74 -7.98
CA GLU A 173 -8.26 -11.43 -7.85
C GLU A 173 -6.78 -11.54 -7.42
N ASP A 174 -6.19 -12.73 -7.45
CA ASP A 174 -4.75 -12.99 -7.26
C ASP A 174 -4.09 -12.28 -6.05
N GLY A 175 -4.82 -12.10 -4.95
CA GLY A 175 -4.31 -11.46 -3.73
C GLY A 175 -4.26 -9.94 -3.76
N TRP A 176 -4.87 -9.30 -4.77
CA TRP A 176 -4.96 -7.84 -4.88
C TRP A 176 -6.08 -7.26 -4.02
N THR A 177 -5.85 -6.06 -3.47
CA THR A 177 -6.97 -5.23 -2.99
C THR A 177 -7.69 -4.54 -4.15
N PRO A 178 -8.99 -4.22 -4.03
CA PRO A 178 -9.72 -3.49 -5.06
C PRO A 178 -9.07 -2.15 -5.38
N SER A 179 -8.89 -1.83 -6.67
CA SER A 179 -8.44 -0.51 -7.10
C SER A 179 -9.43 0.59 -6.71
N ASN A 180 -10.72 0.28 -6.63
CA ASN A 180 -11.70 1.20 -6.06
C ASN A 180 -12.67 0.43 -5.16
N LEU A 181 -13.05 1.02 -4.03
CA LEU A 181 -14.17 0.57 -3.20
C LEU A 181 -14.97 1.80 -2.80
N TRP A 182 -16.29 1.77 -2.96
CA TRP A 182 -17.14 2.89 -2.58
C TRP A 182 -18.45 2.44 -1.96
N ALA A 183 -18.93 3.23 -1.00
CA ALA A 183 -20.26 3.04 -0.47
C ALA A 183 -21.31 3.32 -1.55
N ARG A 184 -22.36 2.50 -1.62
CA ARG A 184 -23.43 2.64 -2.63
C ARG A 184 -24.17 3.97 -2.52
N ASN A 185 -24.24 4.54 -1.31
CA ASN A 185 -24.80 5.87 -1.05
C ASN A 185 -23.83 7.02 -1.38
N ARG A 186 -22.62 6.72 -1.87
CA ARG A 186 -21.55 7.67 -2.21
C ARG A 186 -21.04 8.51 -1.04
N ALA A 187 -21.19 8.01 0.19
CA ALA A 187 -20.68 8.69 1.37
C ALA A 187 -19.15 8.78 1.39
N TRP A 188 -18.47 7.78 0.84
CA TRP A 188 -17.02 7.73 0.71
C TRP A 188 -16.62 6.86 -0.49
N VAL A 189 -15.37 7.03 -0.93
CA VAL A 189 -14.70 6.21 -1.94
C VAL A 189 -13.22 6.10 -1.58
N LEU A 190 -12.64 4.92 -1.83
CA LEU A 190 -11.20 4.76 -1.93
C LEU A 190 -10.80 4.47 -3.37
N CYS A 191 -9.60 4.91 -3.74
CA CYS A 191 -8.99 4.72 -5.04
C CYS A 191 -7.49 4.45 -4.89
N THR A 192 -7.05 3.35 -5.49
CA THR A 192 -5.66 2.91 -5.56
C THR A 192 -5.32 2.73 -7.03
N ASP A 193 -4.42 3.57 -7.52
CA ASP A 193 -3.88 3.43 -8.86
C ASP A 193 -2.76 2.37 -8.85
N TYR A 194 -2.61 1.66 -9.96
CA TYR A 194 -1.70 0.52 -10.09
C TYR A 194 -0.24 0.93 -9.81
N ASP A 195 0.18 2.12 -10.25
CA ASP A 195 1.58 2.58 -10.11
C ASP A 195 1.84 3.34 -8.79
N LEU A 196 0.82 3.46 -7.92
CA LEU A 196 0.94 4.21 -6.67
C LEU A 196 1.25 3.32 -5.48
N TRP A 197 1.94 3.92 -4.51
CA TRP A 197 2.25 3.32 -3.22
C TRP A 197 1.35 3.87 -2.11
N ALA A 198 0.17 4.36 -2.49
CA ALA A 198 -0.83 4.87 -1.58
C ALA A 198 -2.24 4.75 -2.15
N THR A 199 -3.20 4.64 -1.24
CA THR A 199 -4.63 4.58 -1.50
C THR A 199 -5.28 5.89 -1.07
N LYS A 200 -5.89 6.63 -1.99
CA LYS A 200 -6.65 7.83 -1.66
C LYS A 200 -8.01 7.44 -1.09
N VAL A 201 -8.37 7.97 0.06
CA VAL A 201 -9.72 7.85 0.64
C VAL A 201 -10.35 9.24 0.68
N ALA A 202 -11.54 9.38 0.11
CA ALA A 202 -12.33 10.61 0.13
C ALA A 202 -13.68 10.37 0.80
N GLY A 203 -14.10 11.28 1.68
CA GLY A 203 -15.32 11.12 2.46
C GLY A 203 -15.56 12.23 3.48
N PRO A 204 -16.38 11.97 4.51
CA PRO A 204 -16.66 12.94 5.56
C PRO A 204 -15.42 13.20 6.41
N THR A 205 -15.24 14.43 6.91
CA THR A 205 -14.10 14.80 7.77
C THR A 205 -13.88 13.86 8.95
N PRO A 206 -14.91 13.37 9.68
CA PRO A 206 -14.68 12.41 10.77
C PRO A 206 -14.01 11.10 10.33
N LEU A 207 -14.28 10.62 9.11
CA LEU A 207 -13.59 9.46 8.54
C LEU A 207 -12.13 9.80 8.26
N ILE A 208 -11.86 10.95 7.65
CA ILE A 208 -10.50 11.36 7.31
C ILE A 208 -9.65 11.61 8.55
N ASP A 209 -10.22 12.24 9.58
CA ASP A 209 -9.54 12.42 10.86
C ASP A 209 -9.24 11.07 11.53
N ALA A 210 -10.11 10.07 11.42
CA ALA A 210 -9.83 8.73 11.94
C ALA A 210 -8.66 8.07 11.22
N LEU A 211 -8.55 8.21 9.89
CA LEU A 211 -7.40 7.68 9.14
C LEU A 211 -6.08 8.34 9.55
N LEU A 212 -6.08 9.66 9.74
CA LEU A 212 -4.87 10.43 10.08
C LEU A 212 -4.39 10.21 11.51
N ASN A 213 -5.29 9.81 12.41
CA ASN A 213 -4.99 9.56 13.82
C ASN A 213 -4.84 8.07 14.14
N ASP A 214 -4.99 7.18 13.15
CA ASP A 214 -4.84 5.75 13.37
C ASP A 214 -3.36 5.41 13.63
N THR A 215 -3.13 4.53 14.60
CA THR A 215 -1.76 4.12 14.98
C THR A 215 -1.27 2.90 14.22
N HIS A 216 -2.14 2.24 13.45
CA HIS A 216 -1.81 1.05 12.67
C HIS A 216 -1.53 1.44 11.21
N ILE A 217 -2.46 2.08 10.51
CA ILE A 217 -2.22 2.63 9.17
C ILE A 217 -1.53 3.99 9.23
N GLU A 218 -0.77 4.33 8.21
CA GLU A 218 -0.17 5.67 8.08
C GLU A 218 -0.93 6.46 7.01
N ALA A 219 -1.30 7.70 7.30
CA ALA A 219 -2.02 8.53 6.34
C ALA A 219 -1.56 9.98 6.37
N ILE A 220 -1.67 10.64 5.22
CA ILE A 220 -1.35 12.07 5.07
C ILE A 220 -2.43 12.80 4.28
N ARG A 221 -2.57 14.11 4.53
CA ARG A 221 -3.33 15.00 3.64
C ARG A 221 -2.39 15.55 2.57
N LEU A 222 -2.86 15.52 1.32
CA LEU A 222 -2.22 16.19 0.18
C LEU A 222 -3.22 17.15 -0.47
N PRO A 223 -2.75 18.17 -1.20
CA PRO A 223 -3.64 19.04 -1.99
C PRO A 223 -4.56 18.24 -2.92
N TRP A 224 -5.79 18.73 -3.07
CA TRP A 224 -6.82 18.05 -3.87
C TRP A 224 -6.54 18.06 -5.38
N ALA A 225 -5.92 19.13 -5.86
CA ALA A 225 -5.46 19.33 -7.22
C ALA A 225 -3.98 19.68 -7.17
N PHE A 226 -3.23 19.15 -8.12
CA PHE A 226 -1.86 19.57 -8.44
C PHE A 226 -1.89 20.59 -9.56
#